data_AF-A0A2G8KH55-F1
#
_entry.id   AF-A0A2G8KH55-F1
#
_cell.length_a   1.000
_cell.length_b   1.000
_cell.length_c   1.000
_cell.angle_alpha   90.00
_cell.angle_beta   90.00
_cell.angle_gamma   90.00
#
_symmetry.space_group_name_H-M   'P 1'
#
loop_
_entity.id
_entity.type
_entity.pdbx_description
1 polymer ?
#
loop_
_entity_poly.entity_id
_entity_poly.type
_entity_poly.pdbx_seq_one_letter_code
_entity_poly.pdbx_strand_id
1 'polypeptide(L)'
;MEHCGLTTVEQIKRAGKIGVGSHFSLIIFAYYALVYKTDIFGDRVNRWTPLSEATKIGMKWSIHQDHPTYPGDAVPFSNIKTAVTRCTRDDPNTPYGPEYRVSVHEALKSLHY
;
A
#
# COMPACT_ATOMS: atom_id res chain seq x y z
N MET A 1 2.23 -6.78 11.52
CA MET A 1 1.64 -5.47 11.81
C MET A 1 0.59 -5.17 10.78
N GLU A 2 -0.52 -4.54 11.15
CA GLU A 2 -1.63 -4.24 10.24
C GLU A 2 -1.58 -2.80 9.72
N HIS A 3 -2.14 -2.59 8.52
CA HIS A 3 -2.27 -1.35 7.77
C HIS A 3 -0.95 -0.67 7.35
N CYS A 4 -0.14 -0.25 8.33
CA CYS A 4 1.18 0.37 8.14
C CYS A 4 1.20 1.52 7.12
N GLY A 5 0.15 2.35 7.12
CA GLY A 5 -0.07 3.41 6.12
C GLY A 5 1.09 4.40 6.00
N LEU A 6 1.52 5.04 7.08
CA LEU A 6 2.57 6.08 7.04
C LEU A 6 3.93 5.60 7.59
N THR A 7 4.17 4.30 7.65
CA THR A 7 5.44 3.73 8.11
C THR A 7 6.61 4.23 7.26
N THR A 8 7.70 4.70 7.88
CA THR A 8 8.90 5.15 7.16
C THR A 8 9.69 3.99 6.60
N VAL A 9 10.54 4.26 5.62
CA VAL A 9 11.42 3.23 5.02
C VAL A 9 12.34 2.64 6.09
N GLU A 10 12.84 3.46 7.02
CA GLU A 10 13.65 3.04 8.15
C GLU A 10 12.85 2.15 9.11
N GLN A 11 11.58 2.47 9.36
CA GLN A 11 10.71 1.64 10.18
C GLN A 11 10.40 0.29 9.52
N ILE A 12 10.20 0.24 8.19
CA ILE A 12 10.09 -1.01 7.43
C ILE A 12 11.36 -1.85 7.59
N LYS A 13 12.54 -1.24 7.39
CA LYS A 13 13.84 -1.92 7.57
C LYS A 13 14.01 -2.46 8.98
N ARG A 14 13.63 -1.67 9.99
CA ARG A 14 13.67 -2.09 11.40
C ARG A 14 12.74 -3.27 11.67
N ALA A 15 11.51 -3.24 11.15
CA ALA A 15 10.53 -4.33 11.29
C ALA A 15 11.04 -5.62 10.62
N GLY A 16 11.55 -5.53 9.40
CA GLY A 16 12.14 -6.66 8.69
C GLY A 16 13.32 -7.28 9.44
N LYS A 17 14.21 -6.45 10.03
CA LYS A 17 15.37 -6.91 10.81
C LYS A 17 15.00 -7.76 12.03
N ILE A 18 13.84 -7.49 12.64
CA ILE A 18 13.35 -8.25 13.81
C ILE A 18 12.37 -9.37 13.42
N GLY A 19 12.23 -9.68 12.13
CA GLY A 19 11.39 -10.77 11.63
C GLY A 19 9.88 -10.48 11.64
N VAL A 20 9.47 -9.23 11.82
CA VAL A 20 8.06 -8.85 11.81
C VAL A 20 7.58 -8.68 10.37
N GLY A 21 6.52 -9.41 10.01
CA GLY A 21 5.80 -9.20 8.75
C GLY A 21 4.71 -8.12 8.86
N SER A 22 4.26 -7.62 7.72
CA SER A 22 3.20 -6.59 7.65
C SER A 22 2.10 -6.92 6.65
N HIS A 23 0.86 -6.72 7.05
CA HIS A 23 -0.32 -6.77 6.20
C HIS A 23 -0.73 -5.33 5.89
N PHE A 24 -0.72 -4.94 4.62
CA PHE A 24 -0.94 -3.57 4.18
C PHE A 24 -2.35 -3.36 3.61
N SER A 25 -2.88 -2.14 3.75
CA SER A 25 -4.14 -1.72 3.10
C SER A 25 -3.87 -0.61 2.08
N LEU A 26 -4.07 -0.92 0.80
CA LEU A 26 -3.99 0.03 -0.31
C LEU A 26 -5.37 0.55 -0.73
N ILE A 27 -6.46 -0.09 -0.30
CA ILE A 27 -7.79 0.24 -0.81
C ILE A 27 -8.29 1.55 -0.21
N ILE A 28 -8.06 1.78 1.08
CA ILE A 28 -8.33 3.07 1.72
C ILE A 28 -7.51 4.19 1.06
N PHE A 29 -6.29 3.89 0.60
CA PHE A 29 -5.50 4.83 -0.19
C PHE A 29 -6.12 5.06 -1.57
N ALA A 30 -6.55 4.02 -2.27
CA ALA A 30 -7.21 4.15 -3.57
C ALA A 30 -8.47 5.02 -3.54
N TYR A 31 -9.20 5.03 -2.42
CA TYR A 31 -10.40 5.85 -2.22
C TYR A 31 -10.12 7.24 -1.62
N TYR A 32 -9.17 7.36 -0.70
CA TYR A 32 -9.02 8.56 0.15
C TYR A 32 -7.71 9.32 -0.03
N ALA A 33 -6.84 8.90 -0.95
CA ALA A 33 -5.55 9.56 -1.19
C ALA A 33 -5.63 11.06 -1.45
N LEU A 34 -6.69 11.54 -2.12
CA LEU A 34 -6.87 12.97 -2.36
C LEU A 34 -7.05 13.74 -1.04
N VAL A 35 -7.98 13.32 -0.19
CA VAL A 35 -8.21 13.92 1.14
C VAL A 35 -6.98 13.78 2.03
N TYR A 36 -6.30 12.62 1.96
CA TYR A 36 -5.03 12.42 2.66
C TYR A 36 -3.94 13.39 2.20
N LYS A 37 -3.91 13.71 0.90
CA LYS A 37 -2.98 14.69 0.33
C LYS A 37 -3.33 16.12 0.73
N THR A 38 -4.59 16.51 0.61
CA THR A 38 -4.99 17.93 0.75
C THR A 38 -5.19 18.35 2.19
N ASP A 39 -5.76 17.47 3.03
CA ASP A 39 -6.35 17.90 4.30
C ASP A 39 -5.66 17.28 5.53
N ILE A 40 -5.02 16.12 5.39
CA ILE A 40 -4.54 15.34 6.55
C ILE A 40 -3.01 15.21 6.60
N PHE A 41 -2.38 14.67 5.56
CA PHE A 41 -0.98 14.25 5.61
C PHE A 41 -0.04 15.06 4.72
N GLY A 42 -0.56 15.80 3.74
CA GLY A 42 0.26 16.52 2.76
C GLY A 42 1.05 15.54 1.90
N ASP A 43 2.25 15.94 1.52
CA ASP A 43 3.16 15.15 0.67
C ASP A 43 3.56 13.78 1.26
N ARG A 44 3.38 13.59 2.58
CA ARG A 44 3.68 12.32 3.24
C ARG A 44 2.83 11.16 2.70
N VAL A 45 1.66 11.45 2.12
CA VAL A 45 0.82 10.44 1.47
C VAL A 45 1.52 9.71 0.33
N ASN A 46 2.54 10.32 -0.31
CA ASN A 46 3.33 9.66 -1.35
C ASN A 46 3.99 8.37 -0.85
N ARG A 47 4.35 8.32 0.44
CA ARG A 47 4.95 7.14 1.08
C ARG A 47 3.93 6.14 1.62
N TRP A 48 2.64 6.32 1.35
CA TRP A 48 1.62 5.40 1.86
C TRP A 48 1.98 3.95 1.52
N THR A 49 2.12 3.07 2.51
CA THR A 49 2.48 1.64 2.36
C THR A 49 3.63 1.40 1.34
N PRO A 50 4.91 1.65 1.71
CA PRO A 50 6.04 1.59 0.77
C PRO A 50 6.43 0.14 0.42
N LEU A 51 5.60 -0.55 -0.36
CA LEU A 51 5.70 -1.99 -0.63
C LEU A 51 6.99 -2.41 -1.34
N SER A 52 7.52 -1.58 -2.23
CA SER A 52 8.80 -1.89 -2.90
C SER A 52 9.95 -2.01 -1.89
N GLU A 53 9.94 -1.23 -0.82
CA GLU A 53 10.97 -1.28 0.22
C GLU A 53 10.85 -2.54 1.07
N ALA A 54 9.62 -2.94 1.42
CA ALA A 54 9.36 -4.22 2.08
C ALA A 54 9.83 -5.41 1.22
N THR A 55 9.58 -5.34 -0.09
CA THR A 55 9.99 -6.36 -1.06
C THR A 55 11.52 -6.44 -1.20
N LYS A 56 12.20 -5.29 -1.34
CA LYS A 56 13.68 -5.22 -1.48
C LYS A 56 14.43 -5.87 -0.33
N ILE A 57 13.90 -5.77 0.90
CA ILE A 57 14.53 -6.35 2.09
C ILE A 57 14.07 -7.79 2.38
N GLY A 58 13.25 -8.39 1.52
CA GLY A 58 12.72 -9.74 1.72
C GLY A 58 11.77 -9.87 2.91
N MET A 59 11.13 -8.78 3.34
CA MET A 59 10.14 -8.82 4.41
C MET A 59 8.93 -9.64 3.97
N LYS A 60 8.38 -10.48 4.85
CA LYS A 60 7.07 -11.10 4.61
C LYS A 60 5.99 -10.04 4.67
N TRP A 61 5.27 -9.83 3.57
CA TRP A 61 4.12 -8.94 3.52
C TRP A 61 2.99 -9.48 2.67
N SER A 62 1.77 -9.02 2.95
CA SER A 62 0.54 -9.31 2.21
C SER A 62 -0.31 -8.05 2.08
N ILE A 63 -1.38 -8.12 1.28
CA ILE A 63 -2.36 -7.04 1.13
C ILE A 63 -3.73 -7.51 1.59
N HIS A 64 -4.37 -6.74 2.46
CA HIS A 64 -5.76 -6.95 2.86
C HIS A 64 -6.69 -5.87 2.30
N GLN A 65 -7.99 -6.18 2.23
CA GLN A 65 -9.03 -5.24 1.83
C GLN A 65 -9.60 -4.45 3.01
N ASP A 66 -9.57 -5.00 4.22
CA ASP A 66 -10.11 -4.32 5.39
C ASP A 66 -11.55 -3.81 5.17
N HIS A 67 -12.35 -4.57 4.42
CA HIS A 67 -13.74 -4.21 4.16
C HIS A 67 -14.54 -4.35 5.47
N PRO A 68 -15.44 -3.41 5.84
CA PRO A 68 -16.06 -2.35 5.03
C PRO A 68 -15.52 -0.93 5.24
N THR A 69 -14.20 -0.71 5.23
CA THR A 69 -13.60 0.64 5.37
C THR A 69 -13.80 1.58 4.17
N TYR A 70 -14.46 1.13 3.10
CA TYR A 70 -14.79 1.90 1.90
C TYR A 70 -16.19 1.50 1.41
N PRO A 71 -16.89 2.38 0.66
CA PRO A 71 -18.25 2.10 0.20
C PRO A 71 -18.29 1.08 -0.96
N GLY A 72 -19.39 0.33 -1.05
CA GLY A 72 -19.63 -0.65 -2.11
C GLY A 72 -19.12 -2.05 -1.79
N ASP A 73 -19.07 -2.92 -2.80
CA ASP A 73 -18.66 -4.31 -2.64
C ASP A 73 -17.14 -4.47 -2.52
N ALA A 74 -16.71 -5.63 -2.03
CA ALA A 74 -15.29 -5.97 -1.95
C ALA A 74 -14.63 -6.03 -3.34
N VAL A 75 -13.52 -5.30 -3.53
CA VAL A 75 -12.82 -5.18 -4.82
C VAL A 75 -11.35 -5.64 -4.74
N PRO A 76 -11.08 -6.96 -4.58
CA PRO A 76 -9.73 -7.50 -4.37
C PRO A 76 -8.70 -7.05 -5.41
N PHE A 77 -9.07 -7.00 -6.69
CA PHE A 77 -8.15 -6.60 -7.77
C PHE A 77 -7.80 -5.11 -7.76
N SER A 78 -8.61 -4.24 -7.14
CA SER A 78 -8.29 -2.82 -7.01
C SER A 78 -7.06 -2.60 -6.13
N ASN A 79 -6.87 -3.42 -5.09
CA ASN A 79 -5.66 -3.38 -4.26
C ASN A 79 -4.41 -3.71 -5.08
N ILE A 80 -4.46 -4.77 -5.90
CA ILE A 80 -3.36 -5.14 -6.80
C ILE A 80 -3.08 -4.01 -7.79
N LYS A 81 -4.12 -3.47 -8.44
CA LYS A 81 -3.99 -2.36 -9.38
C LYS A 81 -3.28 -1.17 -8.72
N THR A 82 -3.68 -0.79 -7.51
CA THR A 82 -3.07 0.32 -6.77
C THR A 82 -1.64 0.00 -6.34
N ALA A 83 -1.32 -1.24 -5.96
CA ALA A 83 0.05 -1.66 -5.63
C ALA A 83 1.02 -1.50 -6.81
N VAL A 84 0.55 -1.84 -8.01
CA VAL A 84 1.35 -1.83 -9.24
C VAL A 84 1.42 -0.44 -9.87
N THR A 85 0.31 0.29 -9.88
CA THR A 85 0.23 1.60 -10.56
C THR A 85 0.56 2.76 -9.65
N ARG A 86 0.29 2.63 -8.34
CA ARG A 86 0.27 3.72 -7.35
C ARG A 86 -0.71 4.85 -7.68
N CYS A 87 -1.64 4.59 -8.59
CA CYS A 87 -2.71 5.51 -8.97
C CYS A 87 -3.96 5.25 -8.12
N THR A 88 -4.82 6.24 -8.00
CA THR A 88 -6.04 6.14 -7.19
C THR A 88 -7.20 5.63 -8.05
N ARG A 89 -8.36 5.40 -7.42
CA ARG A 89 -9.58 5.06 -8.15
C ARG A 89 -9.99 6.19 -9.10
N ASP A 90 -9.92 7.43 -8.62
CA ASP A 90 -10.46 8.62 -9.31
C ASP A 90 -9.46 9.27 -10.25
N ASP A 91 -8.15 9.05 -10.03
CA ASP A 91 -7.09 9.49 -10.92
C ASP A 91 -6.19 8.30 -11.29
N PRO A 92 -6.49 7.61 -12.41
CA PRO A 92 -5.73 6.44 -12.84
C PRO A 92 -4.39 6.79 -13.50
N ASN A 93 -4.09 8.06 -13.76
CA ASN A 93 -2.92 8.49 -14.54
C ASN A 93 -1.85 9.18 -13.69
N THR A 94 -2.21 9.67 -12.50
CA THR A 94 -1.27 10.35 -11.59
C THR A 94 -0.87 9.44 -10.41
N PRO A 95 0.35 8.90 -10.40
CA PRO A 95 0.81 8.05 -9.31
C PRO A 95 1.31 8.84 -8.09
N TYR A 96 1.09 8.28 -6.91
CA TYR A 96 1.68 8.78 -5.65
C TYR A 96 2.86 7.90 -5.23
N GLY A 97 4.04 8.48 -5.09
CA GLY A 97 5.26 7.72 -4.75
C GLY A 97 5.49 6.53 -5.69
N PRO A 98 5.66 6.75 -7.01
CA PRO A 98 5.86 5.70 -8.00
C PRO A 98 7.07 4.79 -7.71
N GLU A 99 8.04 5.25 -6.93
CA GLU A 99 9.18 4.48 -6.43
C GLU A 99 8.78 3.31 -5.50
N TYR A 100 7.56 3.33 -4.95
CA TYR A 100 7.02 2.30 -4.06
C TYR A 100 6.18 1.22 -4.77
N ARG A 101 6.13 1.25 -6.11
CA ARG A 101 5.48 0.22 -6.92
C ARG A 101 6.10 -1.16 -6.72
N VAL A 102 5.26 -2.18 -6.81
CA VAL A 102 5.67 -3.58 -6.94
C VAL A 102 5.27 -4.13 -8.31
N SER A 103 5.93 -5.20 -8.74
CA SER A 103 5.53 -5.90 -9.97
C SER A 103 4.17 -6.59 -9.77
N VAL A 104 3.50 -6.89 -10.89
CA VAL A 104 2.25 -7.68 -10.86
C VAL A 104 2.48 -9.02 -10.17
N HIS A 105 3.64 -9.66 -10.39
CA HIS A 105 4.00 -10.94 -9.77
C HIS A 105 4.07 -10.85 -8.24
N GLU A 106 4.77 -9.84 -7.72
CA GLU A 106 4.86 -9.65 -6.26
C GLU A 106 3.51 -9.27 -5.66
N ALA A 107 2.71 -8.45 -6.35
CA ALA A 107 1.36 -8.12 -5.90
C ALA A 107 0.44 -9.36 -5.87
N LEU A 108 0.54 -10.28 -6.84
CA LEU A 108 -0.23 -11.52 -6.86
C LEU A 108 0.18 -12.49 -5.75
N LYS A 109 1.50 -12.64 -5.49
CA LYS A 109 2.00 -13.44 -4.35
C LYS A 109 1.41 -12.97 -3.02
N SER A 110 1.21 -11.66 -2.87
CA SER A 110 0.71 -11.07 -1.63
C SER A 110 -0.72 -11.48 -1.24
N LEU A 111 -1.49 -12.06 -2.18
CA LEU A 111 -2.84 -12.59 -1.94
C LEU A 111 -2.85 -14.02 -1.39
N HIS A 112 -1.72 -14.72 -1.47
CA HIS A 112 -1.57 -16.09 -1.00
C HIS A 112 -0.63 -16.09 0.21
N TYR A 113 -1.22 -16.14 1.41
CA TYR A 113 -0.58 -16.76 2.57
C TYR A 113 -1.33 -18.04 2.90
#